data_AF-A0A109G6V4-F1
#
_entry.id   AF-A0A109G6V4-F1
#
_cell.length_a   1.000
_cell.length_b   1.000
_cell.length_c   1.000
_cell.angle_alpha   90.00
_cell.angle_beta   90.00
_cell.angle_gamma   90.00
#
_symmetry.space_group_name_H-M   'P 1'
#
loop_
_entity.id
_entity.type
_entity.pdbx_description
1 polymer ?
#
loop_
_entity_poly.entity_id
_entity_poly.type
_entity_poly.pdbx_seq_one_letter_code
_entity_poly.pdbx_strand_id
1 'polypeptide(L)' 'MGNAVRDKDSQVRYLKDRLNMFVHVLDSMEPENTDLEDIDRLITMIDDLEAKCEQFKKDKE' A
#
# COMPACT_ATOMS: atom_id res chain seq x y z
N MET A 1 10.92 -13.79 -13.36
CA MET A 1 10.93 -12.50 -14.06
C MET A 1 9.49 -12.04 -14.17
N GLY A 2 8.98 -11.37 -13.13
CA GLY A 2 7.57 -10.97 -13.05
C GLY A 2 7.33 -9.71 -13.88
N ASN A 3 6.29 -9.72 -14.71
CA ASN A 3 5.91 -8.61 -15.58
C ASN A 3 5.75 -7.32 -14.75
N ALA A 4 6.68 -6.38 -14.91
CA ALA A 4 6.58 -5.06 -14.30
C ALA A 4 5.34 -4.36 -14.88
N VAL A 5 4.51 -3.79 -14.00
CA VAL A 5 3.35 -2.98 -14.39
C VAL A 5 3.88 -1.66 -14.95
N ARG A 6 3.94 -1.56 -16.29
CA ARG A 6 4.52 -0.42 -17.00
C ARG A 6 3.50 0.59 -17.48
N ASP A 7 2.23 0.22 -17.56
CA ASP A 7 1.16 1.13 -17.98
C ASP A 7 0.59 1.91 -16.78
N LYS A 8 0.34 3.21 -16.99
CA LYS A 8 -0.11 4.12 -15.94
C LYS A 8 -1.44 3.70 -15.33
N ASP A 9 -2.36 3.17 -16.14
CA ASP A 9 -3.68 2.77 -15.68
C ASP A 9 -3.60 1.59 -14.70
N SER A 10 -2.78 0.58 -15.02
CA SER A 10 -2.54 -0.55 -14.12
C SER A 10 -1.72 -0.14 -12.89
N GLN A 11 -0.78 0.81 -13.00
CA GLN A 11 -0.07 1.36 -11.84
C GLN A 11 -1.04 2.06 -10.87
N VAL A 12 -1.92 2.92 -11.38
CA VAL A 12 -2.94 3.61 -10.57
C VAL A 12 -3.93 2.63 -9.97
N ARG A 13 -4.36 1.62 -10.75
CA ARG A 13 -5.25 0.56 -10.26
C ARG A 13 -4.59 -0.24 -9.13
N TYR A 14 -3.33 -0.61 -9.28
CA TYR A 14 -2.56 -1.31 -8.24
C TYR A 14 -2.50 -0.50 -6.94
N LEU A 15 -2.19 0.80 -7.01
CA LEU A 15 -2.15 1.66 -5.82
C LEU A 15 -3.52 1.77 -5.16
N LYS A 16 -4.60 1.89 -5.95
CA LYS A 16 -5.98 1.89 -5.44
C LYS A 16 -6.32 0.59 -4.72
N ASP A 17 -5.99 -0.55 -5.31
CA ASP A 17 -6.27 -1.86 -4.72
C ASP A 17 -5.50 -2.03 -3.39
N ARG A 18 -4.25 -1.57 -3.33
CA ARG A 18 -3.45 -1.59 -2.10
C ARG A 18 -4.00 -0.66 -1.01
N LEU A 19 -4.42 0.55 -1.38
CA LEU A 19 -5.05 1.47 -0.44
C LEU A 19 -6.37 0.92 0.11
N ASN A 20 -7.20 0.30 -0.74
CA ASN A 20 -8.43 -0.34 -0.29
C ASN A 20 -8.13 -1.49 0.69
N MET A 21 -7.09 -2.29 0.44
CA MET A 21 -6.65 -3.33 1.37
C MET A 21 -6.21 -2.73 2.72
N PHE A 22 -5.49 -1.62 2.71
CA PHE A 22 -5.10 -0.90 3.93
C PHE A 22 -6.33 -0.41 4.71
N VAL A 23 -7.30 0.21 4.03
CA VAL A 23 -8.55 0.68 4.66
C VAL A 23 -9.31 -0.49 5.28
N HIS A 24 -9.41 -1.63 4.60
CA HIS A 24 -10.07 -2.81 5.17
C HIS A 24 -9.38 -3.36 6.41
N VAL A 25 -8.04 -3.32 6.47
CA VAL A 25 -7.29 -3.71 7.67
C VAL A 25 -7.60 -2.71 8.78
N LEU A 26 -7.53 -1.41 8.50
CA LEU A 26 -7.83 -0.37 9.48
C LEU A 26 -9.26 -0.46 10.03
N ASP A 27 -10.26 -0.68 9.17
CA ASP A 27 -11.67 -0.83 9.55
C ASP A 27 -11.92 -2.09 10.39
N SER A 28 -11.08 -3.12 10.23
CA SER A 28 -11.18 -4.37 11.00
C SER A 28 -10.59 -4.29 12.40
N MET A 29 -9.89 -3.20 12.72
CA MET A 29 -9.21 -3.01 13.99
C MET A 29 -10.13 -2.38 15.02
N GLU A 30 -10.20 -3.00 16.20
CA GLU A 30 -10.92 -2.46 17.35
C GLU A 30 -9.94 -1.70 18.25
N PRO A 31 -10.21 -0.42 18.61
CA PRO A 31 -9.28 0.39 19.39
C PRO A 31 -8.90 -0.21 20.75
N GLU A 32 -9.80 -1.00 21.33
CA GLU A 32 -9.64 -1.64 22.64
C GLU A 32 -8.71 -2.87 22.58
N ASN A 33 -8.54 -3.46 21.40
CA ASN A 33 -7.75 -4.67 21.14
C ASN A 33 -6.51 -4.39 20.30
N THR A 34 -6.35 -3.17 19.78
CA THR A 34 -5.20 -2.75 18.98
C THR A 34 -4.01 -2.47 19.88
N ASP A 35 -2.86 -3.06 19.57
CA ASP A 35 -1.61 -2.81 20.28
C ASP A 35 -0.61 -1.99 19.44
N LEU A 36 0.59 -1.78 19.99
CA LEU A 36 1.64 -1.04 19.30
C LEU A 36 2.18 -1.78 18.07
N GLU A 37 2.18 -3.12 18.08
CA GLU A 37 2.66 -3.92 16.95
C GLU A 37 1.70 -3.80 15.76
N ASP A 38 0.40 -3.73 16.02
CA ASP A 38 -0.61 -3.45 15.01
C ASP A 38 -0.43 -2.06 14.37
N ILE A 39 -0.10 -1.05 15.19
CA ILE A 39 0.20 0.30 14.70
C ILE A 39 1.46 0.29 13.83
N ASP A 40 2.53 -0.39 14.26
CA ASP A 40 3.76 -0.53 13.49
C ASP A 40 3.51 -1.25 12.14
N ARG A 41 2.59 -2.22 12.13
CA ARG A 41 2.15 -2.89 10.90
C ARG A 41 1.41 -1.93 9.96
N LEU A 42 0.51 -1.08 10.48
CA LEU A 42 -0.18 -0.07 9.67
C LEU A 42 0.82 0.92 9.05
N ILE A 43 1.81 1.37 9.81
CA ILE A 43 2.87 2.26 9.32
C ILE A 43 3.64 1.58 8.19
N THR A 44 4.07 0.33 8.39
CA THR A 44 4.77 -0.46 7.37
C THR A 44 3.97 -0.58 6.07
N MET A 45 2.65 -0.79 6.17
CA MET A 45 1.77 -0.88 4.99
C MET A 45 1.72 0.43 4.19
N ILE A 46 1.77 1.58 4.86
CA ILE A 46 1.82 2.89 4.22
C ILE A 46 3.20 3.16 3.60
N ASP A 47 4.28 2.83 4.31
CA ASP A 47 5.64 2.96 3.80
C ASP A 47 5.85 2.12 2.52
N ASP A 48 5.32 0.89 2.49
CA ASP A 48 5.33 0.04 1.31
C ASP A 48 4.56 0.66 0.13
N LEU A 49 3.42 1.31 0.42
CA LEU A 49 2.62 2.00 -0.58
C LEU A 49 3.37 3.23 -1.13
N GLU A 50 4.06 3.97 -0.27
CA GLU A 50 4.90 5.10 -0.66
C GLU A 50 6.09 4.63 -1.52
N ALA A 51 6.79 3.58 -1.10
CA ALA A 51 7.87 2.98 -1.88
C ALA A 51 7.42 2.55 -3.28
N LYS A 52 6.19 2.02 -3.40
CA LYS A 52 5.59 1.68 -4.71
C LYS A 52 5.25 2.92 -5.53
N CYS A 53 4.75 3.99 -4.92
CA CYS A 53 4.53 5.26 -5.60
C CYS A 53 5.85 5.80 -6.17
N GLU A 54 6.92 5.80 -5.38
CA GLU A 54 8.25 6.25 -5.81
C GLU A 54 8.84 5.37 -6.91
N GLN A 55 8.63 4.05 -6.85
CA GLN A 55 9.02 3.14 -7.93
C GLN A 55 8.32 3.50 -9.26
N PHE A 56 7.00 3.72 -9.23
CA PHE A 56 6.24 4.08 -10.43
C PHE A 56 6.54 5.49 -10.94
N LYS A 57 7.02 6.40 -10.08
CA LYS A 57 7.56 7.71 -10.50
C LYS A 57 8.87 7.54 -11.26
N LYS A 58 9.81 6.72 -10.74
CA LYS A 58 11.10 6.45 -11.38
C LYS A 58 10.98 5.69 -12.70
N ASP A 59 9.97 4.83 -12.85
CA ASP A 59 9.67 4.16 -14.14
C ASP A 59 9.26 5.15 -15.26
N LYS A 60 9.05 6.45 -14.95
CA LYS A 60 8.75 7.50 -15.93
C LYS A 60 9.99 8.25 -16.46
N GLU A 61 11.16 8.09 -15.84
CA GLU A 61 12.44 8.68 -16.26
C GLU A 61 13.25 7.72 -17.15
#